data_AF-A0A316P4D1-F1
#
_entry.id   AF-A0A316P4D1-F1
#
_cell.length_a   1.000
_cell.length_b   1.000
_cell.length_c   1.000
_cell.angle_alpha   90.00
_cell.angle_beta   90.00
_cell.angle_gamma   90.00
#
_symmetry.space_group_name_H-M   'P 1'
#
loop_
_entity.id
_entity.type
_entity.pdbx_description
1 polymer ?
#
loop_
_entity_poly.entity_id
_entity_poly.type
_entity_poly.pdbx_seq_one_letter_code
_entity_poly.pdbx_strand_id
1 'polypeptide(L)'
;MIIRDGYVTNSSSTNFMIISKEKLTRDYLIEKLGFKKGSSINSSTVSLANDIVSATEYGVRWFEVEQIDYDTILKIFGKESAEKYKKLSKKGYYTYFGHTNSDDDSLTSFMTMDSFVIDERDFYMDGKNCIW
;
A
#
# COMPACT_ATOMS: atom_id res chain seq x y z
N MET A 1 -6.60 28.00 -34.42
CA MET A 1 -6.28 26.80 -33.63
C MET A 1 -6.03 27.27 -32.21
N ILE A 2 -6.86 26.87 -31.25
CA ILE A 2 -6.66 27.15 -29.82
C ILE A 2 -6.10 25.86 -29.23
N ILE A 3 -4.83 25.86 -28.83
CA ILE A 3 -4.24 24.74 -28.09
C ILE A 3 -4.64 24.94 -26.62
N ARG A 4 -5.44 24.03 -26.07
CA ARG A 4 -5.72 24.00 -24.63
C ARG A 4 -4.53 23.32 -23.95
N ASP A 5 -3.73 24.10 -23.25
CA ASP A 5 -2.62 23.63 -22.41
C ASP A 5 -3.15 23.10 -21.07
N GLY A 6 -3.89 21.99 -21.16
CA GLY A 6 -4.33 21.24 -20.00
C GLY A 6 -3.94 19.79 -20.23
N TYR A 7 -2.73 19.41 -19.83
CA TYR A 7 -2.43 17.99 -19.66
C TYR A 7 -3.38 17.47 -18.57
N VAL A 8 -4.35 16.65 -18.97
CA VAL A 8 -5.06 15.80 -18.02
C VAL A 8 -4.09 14.68 -17.67
N THR A 9 -3.30 14.86 -16.60
CA THR A 9 -2.55 13.76 -16.01
C THR A 9 -3.54 12.94 -15.21
N ASN A 10 -4.07 11.87 -15.80
CA ASN A 10 -4.96 10.93 -15.12
C ASN A 10 -4.15 9.91 -14.30
N SER A 11 -3.11 10.35 -13.60
CA SER A 11 -2.36 9.46 -12.73
C SER A 11 -3.17 9.16 -11.48
N SER A 12 -3.44 7.88 -11.27
CA SER A 12 -4.19 7.40 -10.11
C SER A 12 -3.21 6.99 -9.02
N SER A 13 -3.72 6.96 -7.79
CA SER A 13 -2.96 6.48 -6.64
C SER A 13 -3.82 5.58 -5.79
N THR A 14 -3.20 4.57 -5.18
CA THR A 14 -3.92 3.69 -4.25
C THR A 14 -3.25 3.79 -2.89
N ASN A 15 -3.96 4.37 -1.93
CA ASN A 15 -3.55 4.35 -0.54
C ASN A 15 -3.63 2.92 -0.02
N PHE A 16 -2.62 2.50 0.74
CA PHE A 16 -2.60 1.20 1.38
C PHE A 16 -2.23 1.30 2.87
N MET A 17 -2.68 0.29 3.62
CA MET A 17 -2.24 0.01 4.99
C MET A 17 -1.63 -1.38 5.05
N ILE A 18 -0.49 -1.51 5.72
CA ILE A 18 0.14 -2.80 6.05
C ILE A 18 0.15 -2.97 7.57
N ILE A 19 -0.28 -4.12 8.05
CA ILE A 19 -0.09 -4.57 9.44
C ILE A 19 0.76 -5.83 9.42
N SER A 20 1.93 -5.79 10.04
CA SER A 20 2.93 -6.87 10.00
C SER A 20 3.37 -7.27 11.40
N LYS A 21 3.55 -8.58 11.62
CA LYS A 21 4.12 -9.09 12.87
C LYS A 21 5.59 -8.70 13.05
N GLU A 22 6.34 -8.65 11.96
CA GLU A 22 7.76 -8.29 11.94
C GLU A 22 7.97 -6.92 11.30
N LYS A 23 9.12 -6.29 11.55
CA LYS A 23 9.45 -5.01 10.91
C LYS A 23 9.42 -5.19 9.39
N LEU A 24 8.70 -4.32 8.69
CA LEU A 24 8.59 -4.40 7.24
C LEU A 24 9.97 -4.24 6.59
N THR A 25 10.37 -5.25 5.84
CA THR A 25 11.57 -5.24 4.99
C THR A 25 11.19 -5.72 3.60
N ARG A 26 11.99 -5.36 2.60
CA ARG A 26 11.78 -5.80 1.22
C ARG A 26 11.66 -7.33 1.14
N ASP A 27 12.61 -8.05 1.72
CA ASP A 27 12.66 -9.51 1.57
C ASP A 27 11.47 -10.19 2.27
N TYR A 28 11.05 -9.68 3.44
CA TYR A 28 9.84 -10.13 4.12
C TYR A 28 8.58 -9.84 3.29
N LEU A 29 8.47 -8.65 2.70
CA LEU A 29 7.33 -8.28 1.86
C LEU A 29 7.25 -9.18 0.62
N ILE A 30 8.36 -9.44 -0.06
CA ILE A 30 8.40 -10.35 -1.22
C ILE A 30 7.87 -11.73 -0.86
N GLU A 31 8.24 -12.25 0.31
CA GLU A 31 7.73 -13.52 0.82
C GLU A 31 6.22 -13.48 1.03
N LYS A 32 5.70 -12.43 1.68
CA LYS A 32 4.26 -12.26 1.97
C LYS A 32 3.40 -11.98 0.74
N LEU A 33 3.97 -11.40 -0.31
CA LEU A 33 3.29 -11.25 -1.60
C LEU A 33 3.26 -12.57 -2.39
N GLY A 34 3.87 -13.65 -1.88
CA GLY A 34 3.81 -14.98 -2.47
C GLY A 34 4.68 -15.18 -3.71
N PHE A 35 5.62 -14.27 -3.98
CA PHE A 35 6.49 -14.39 -5.13
C PHE A 35 7.50 -15.53 -4.96
N LYS A 36 7.59 -16.39 -5.98
CA LYS A 36 8.58 -17.48 -6.00
C LYS A 36 9.97 -16.92 -6.31
N LYS A 37 10.94 -17.25 -5.47
CA LYS A 37 12.37 -16.98 -5.72
C LYS A 37 12.77 -17.57 -7.07
N GLY A 38 13.48 -16.78 -7.90
CA GLY A 38 13.93 -17.21 -9.22
C GLY A 38 12.86 -17.19 -10.31
N SER A 39 11.70 -16.58 -10.07
CA SER A 39 10.72 -16.32 -11.14
C SER A 39 11.30 -15.38 -12.21
N SER A 40 10.76 -15.43 -13.42
CA SER A 40 11.16 -14.54 -14.52
C SER A 40 10.88 -13.05 -14.25
N ILE A 41 10.05 -12.74 -13.25
CA ILE A 41 9.66 -11.38 -12.86
C ILE A 41 10.40 -10.89 -11.61
N ASN A 42 11.46 -11.58 -11.18
CA ASN A 42 12.15 -11.29 -9.92
C ASN A 42 12.63 -9.82 -9.80
N SER A 43 13.05 -9.19 -10.91
CA SER A 43 13.43 -7.78 -10.92
C SER A 43 12.23 -6.87 -10.63
N SER A 44 11.08 -7.09 -11.27
CA SER A 44 9.85 -6.33 -11.03
C SER A 44 9.31 -6.55 -9.62
N THR A 45 9.39 -7.78 -9.10
CA THR A 45 9.04 -8.09 -7.71
C THR A 45 9.90 -7.32 -6.72
N VAL A 46 11.21 -7.25 -6.95
CA VAL A 46 12.14 -6.49 -6.11
C VAL A 46 11.84 -4.99 -6.19
N SER A 47 11.52 -4.48 -7.39
CA SER A 47 11.11 -3.09 -7.62
C SER A 47 9.84 -2.76 -6.83
N LEU A 48 8.75 -3.50 -7.03
CA LEU A 48 7.49 -3.34 -6.29
C LEU A 48 7.70 -3.34 -4.77
N ALA A 49 8.49 -4.27 -4.26
CA ALA A 49 8.72 -4.38 -2.82
C ALA A 49 9.53 -3.18 -2.28
N ASN A 50 10.46 -2.63 -3.07
CA ASN A 50 11.13 -1.38 -2.70
C ASN A 50 10.15 -0.22 -2.72
N ASP A 51 9.34 -0.08 -3.78
CA ASP A 51 8.37 1.00 -3.93
C ASP A 51 7.38 1.02 -2.77
N ILE A 52 6.82 -0.14 -2.39
CA ILE A 52 5.90 -0.25 -1.24
C ILE A 52 6.61 0.14 0.06
N VAL A 53 7.83 -0.35 0.31
CA VAL A 53 8.56 -0.03 1.55
C VAL A 53 8.88 1.46 1.62
N SER A 54 9.38 2.05 0.53
CA SER A 54 9.67 3.48 0.43
C SER A 54 8.41 4.33 0.54
N ALA A 55 7.29 3.89 -0.04
CA ALA A 55 6.00 4.54 0.10
C ALA A 55 5.54 4.67 1.57
N THR A 56 6.00 3.78 2.45
CA THR A 56 5.68 3.90 3.89
C THR A 56 6.31 5.11 4.58
N GLU A 57 7.35 5.70 3.98
CA GLU A 57 8.00 6.91 4.49
C GLU A 57 7.24 8.18 4.11
N TYR A 58 6.44 8.12 3.03
CA TYR A 58 5.64 9.26 2.55
C TYR A 58 4.21 9.26 3.09
N GLY A 59 3.68 8.09 3.49
CA GLY A 59 2.33 7.96 4.00
C GLY A 59 1.25 7.96 2.91
N VAL A 60 0.01 8.20 3.32
CA VAL A 60 -1.17 8.25 2.43
C VAL A 60 -1.32 9.60 1.74
N ARG A 61 -1.94 9.63 0.57
CA ARG A 61 -2.34 10.87 -0.13
C ARG A 61 -3.68 11.40 0.35
N TRP A 62 -3.81 12.73 0.31
CA TRP A 62 -5.04 13.49 0.60
C TRP A 62 -5.56 13.40 2.03
N PHE A 63 -4.77 12.82 2.93
CA PHE A 63 -5.03 12.78 4.36
C PHE A 63 -3.80 13.27 5.10
N GLU A 64 -4.01 14.20 6.04
CA GLU A 64 -2.99 14.53 7.02
C GLU A 64 -3.09 13.51 8.17
N VAL A 65 -2.02 12.74 8.36
CA VAL A 65 -1.95 11.70 9.39
C VAL A 65 -0.85 12.08 10.38
N GLU A 66 -1.27 12.58 11.54
CA GLU A 66 -0.34 12.84 12.66
C GLU A 66 0.04 11.54 13.39
N GLN A 67 -0.93 10.63 13.52
CA GLN A 67 -0.75 9.36 14.23
C GLN A 67 -1.59 8.25 13.59
N ILE A 68 -1.07 7.02 13.62
CA ILE A 68 -1.80 5.84 13.17
C ILE A 68 -2.62 5.31 14.34
N ASP A 69 -3.90 5.69 14.38
CA ASP A 69 -4.89 5.24 15.37
C ASP A 69 -6.17 4.67 14.72
N TYR A 70 -7.10 4.22 15.56
CA TYR A 70 -8.33 3.58 15.12
C TYR A 70 -9.20 4.52 14.27
N ASP A 71 -9.35 5.79 14.68
CA ASP A 71 -10.24 6.74 14.02
C ASP A 71 -9.69 7.17 12.66
N THR A 72 -8.37 7.32 12.56
CA THR A 72 -7.66 7.57 11.30
C THR A 72 -7.86 6.41 10.32
N ILE A 73 -7.69 5.17 10.78
CA ILE A 73 -7.89 3.99 9.91
C ILE A 73 -9.36 3.85 9.52
N LEU A 74 -10.29 4.09 10.45
CA LEU A 74 -11.72 4.06 10.16
C LEU A 74 -12.10 5.06 9.06
N LYS A 75 -11.52 6.26 9.09
CA LYS A 75 -11.74 7.31 8.09
C LYS A 75 -11.21 6.94 6.71
N ILE A 76 -10.01 6.35 6.64
CA ILE A 76 -9.29 6.13 5.37
C ILE A 76 -9.62 4.77 4.75
N PHE A 77 -9.60 3.71 5.57
CA PHE A 77 -9.71 2.30 5.13
C PHE A 77 -11.00 1.61 5.58
N GLY A 78 -11.82 2.30 6.38
CA GLY A 78 -13.12 1.79 6.83
C GLY A 78 -13.06 0.86 8.05
N LYS A 79 -14.25 0.42 8.46
CA LYS A 79 -14.48 -0.24 9.75
C LYS A 79 -13.76 -1.58 9.91
N GLU A 80 -13.75 -2.39 8.86
CA GLU A 80 -13.11 -3.72 8.91
C GLU A 80 -11.62 -3.60 9.23
N SER A 81 -10.93 -2.68 8.56
CA SER A 81 -9.51 -2.41 8.73
C SER A 81 -9.21 -1.78 10.08
N ALA A 82 -10.08 -0.91 10.59
CA ALA A 82 -9.95 -0.33 11.92
C ALA A 82 -10.05 -1.39 13.02
N GLU A 83 -11.00 -2.33 12.91
CA GLU A 83 -11.12 -3.46 13.84
C GLU A 83 -9.92 -4.43 13.75
N LYS A 84 -9.42 -4.68 12.54
CA LYS A 84 -8.22 -5.49 12.33
C LYS A 84 -7.00 -4.86 13.00
N TYR A 85 -6.79 -3.56 12.79
CA TYR A 85 -5.75 -2.79 13.46
C TYR A 85 -5.87 -2.89 14.98
N LYS A 86 -7.04 -2.61 15.56
CA LYS A 86 -7.27 -2.66 17.01
C LYS A 86 -6.90 -4.02 17.62
N LYS A 87 -7.14 -5.11 16.89
CA LYS A 87 -6.81 -6.48 17.33
C LYS A 87 -5.32 -6.78 17.24
N LEU A 88 -4.65 -6.33 16.18
CA LEU A 88 -3.25 -6.67 15.89
C LEU A 88 -2.26 -5.72 16.58
N SER A 89 -2.57 -4.43 16.69
CA SER A 89 -1.74 -3.45 17.40
C SER A 89 -1.60 -3.80 18.89
N LYS A 90 -2.68 -4.28 19.53
CA LYS A 90 -2.65 -4.83 20.90
C LYS A 90 -1.71 -6.03 21.07
N LYS A 91 -1.38 -6.73 19.98
CA LYS A 91 -0.43 -7.85 19.96
C LYS A 91 0.99 -7.41 19.63
N GLY A 92 1.24 -6.10 19.48
CA GLY A 92 2.54 -5.55 19.15
C GLY A 92 2.91 -5.60 17.67
N TYR A 93 1.93 -5.75 16.76
CA TYR A 93 2.19 -5.71 15.32
C TYR A 93 2.52 -4.28 14.87
N TYR A 94 3.41 -4.17 13.90
CA TYR A 94 3.76 -2.91 13.24
C TYR A 94 2.68 -2.53 12.24
N THR A 95 2.34 -1.24 12.15
CA THR A 95 1.39 -0.71 11.16
C THR A 95 2.06 0.37 10.33
N TYR A 96 1.84 0.33 9.03
CA TYR A 96 2.40 1.25 8.05
C TYR A 96 1.31 1.74 7.11
N PHE A 97 1.47 2.97 6.64
CA PHE A 97 0.64 3.61 5.63
C PHE A 97 1.50 4.01 4.46
N GLY A 98 1.01 3.86 3.25
CA GLY A 98 1.68 4.35 2.06
C GLY A 98 0.69 4.50 0.91
N HIS A 99 1.22 4.80 -0.27
CA HIS A 99 0.44 4.80 -1.50
C HIS A 99 1.28 4.32 -2.68
N THR A 100 0.62 3.75 -3.69
CA THR A 100 1.22 3.48 -5.01
C THR A 100 0.77 4.54 -6.02
N ASN A 101 1.52 4.72 -7.10
CA ASN A 101 1.16 5.62 -8.20
C ASN A 101 1.11 4.84 -9.53
N SER A 102 0.23 5.22 -10.44
CA SER A 102 0.17 4.64 -11.78
C SER A 102 1.36 5.00 -12.66
N ASP A 103 2.08 6.08 -12.32
CA ASP A 103 3.30 6.51 -13.03
C ASP A 103 4.56 5.71 -12.65
N ASP A 104 4.45 4.78 -11.69
CA ASP A 104 5.55 3.91 -11.25
C ASP A 104 5.80 2.76 -12.26
N ASP A 105 6.63 1.77 -11.90
CA ASP A 105 6.87 0.63 -12.77
C ASP A 105 5.60 -0.19 -13.02
N SER A 106 5.58 -0.95 -14.13
CA SER A 106 4.40 -1.70 -14.59
C SER A 106 3.70 -2.55 -13.52
N LEU A 107 4.46 -3.15 -12.58
CA LEU A 107 3.89 -4.00 -11.54
C LEU A 107 3.34 -3.15 -10.38
N THR A 108 3.99 -2.05 -10.04
CA THR A 108 3.49 -1.05 -9.09
C THR A 108 2.24 -0.35 -9.64
N SER A 109 2.24 0.05 -10.92
CA SER A 109 1.03 0.52 -11.61
C SER A 109 -0.06 -0.55 -11.63
N PHE A 110 0.30 -1.83 -11.76
CA PHE A 110 -0.65 -2.93 -11.63
C PHE A 110 -1.18 -3.10 -10.20
N MET A 111 -0.48 -2.65 -9.16
CA MET A 111 -1.04 -2.65 -7.80
C MET A 111 -1.86 -1.38 -7.52
N THR A 112 -1.74 -0.36 -8.37
CA THR A 112 -2.58 0.84 -8.40
C THR A 112 -3.87 0.59 -9.19
N MET A 113 -4.65 -0.43 -8.82
CA MET A 113 -5.99 -0.71 -9.38
C MET A 113 -7.04 -0.86 -8.29
N ASP A 114 -8.31 -0.77 -8.70
CA ASP A 114 -9.51 -0.47 -7.90
C ASP A 114 -9.50 -0.95 -6.44
N SER A 115 -9.09 -2.19 -6.14
CA SER A 115 -8.83 -2.61 -4.75
C SER A 115 -8.13 -3.97 -4.64
N PHE A 116 -7.34 -4.16 -3.58
CA PHE A 116 -6.84 -5.48 -3.16
C PHE A 116 -6.76 -5.62 -1.64
N VAL A 117 -6.85 -6.85 -1.15
CA VAL A 117 -6.61 -7.21 0.26
C VAL A 117 -5.78 -8.49 0.31
N ILE A 118 -4.74 -8.49 1.14
CA ILE A 118 -3.96 -9.67 1.50
C ILE A 118 -4.17 -9.89 3.00
N ASP A 119 -4.71 -11.05 3.39
CA ASP A 119 -4.97 -11.38 4.79
C ASP A 119 -4.35 -12.73 5.14
N GLU A 120 -3.10 -12.69 5.54
CA GLU A 120 -2.34 -13.82 6.05
C GLU A 120 -2.27 -13.80 7.58
N ARG A 121 -1.80 -14.91 8.17
CA ARG A 121 -1.77 -15.10 9.63
C ARG A 121 -0.96 -14.02 10.37
N ASP A 122 0.10 -13.52 9.75
CA ASP A 122 1.09 -12.59 10.32
C ASP A 122 1.31 -11.34 9.47
N PHE A 123 0.53 -11.17 8.40
CA PHE A 123 0.61 -10.05 7.48
C PHE A 123 -0.78 -9.70 6.96
N TYR A 124 -1.14 -8.43 7.04
CA TYR A 124 -2.36 -7.89 6.47
C TYR A 124 -2.01 -6.67 5.62
N MET A 125 -2.54 -6.60 4.40
CA MET A 125 -2.41 -5.43 3.54
C MET A 125 -3.78 -5.08 2.96
N ASP A 126 -4.16 -3.82 3.09
CA ASP A 126 -5.40 -3.27 2.55
C ASP A 126 -5.06 -2.14 1.56
N GLY A 127 -5.36 -2.36 0.29
CA GLY A 127 -5.25 -1.37 -0.79
C GLY A 127 -6.62 -1.03 -1.40
N LYS A 128 -7.68 -0.92 -0.59
CA LYS A 128 -9.04 -0.61 -1.07
C LYS A 128 -9.29 0.89 -1.33
N ASN A 129 -8.37 1.77 -0.97
CA ASN A 129 -8.56 3.22 -1.10
C ASN A 129 -7.88 3.73 -2.39
N CYS A 130 -8.51 3.43 -3.53
CA CYS A 130 -8.11 3.95 -4.84
C CYS A 130 -8.60 5.40 -5.03
N ILE A 131 -7.73 6.26 -5.55
CA ILE A 131 -7.95 7.69 -5.76
C ILE A 131 -7.62 8.05 -7.21
N TRP A 132 -8.51 8.82 -7.83
CA TRP A 132 -8.46 9.27 -9.22
C TRP A 132 -8.26 10.77 -9.32
#